data_AF-I2DUH2-F1
#
_entry.id   AF-I2DUH2-F1
#
_cell.length_a   1.000
_cell.length_b   1.000
_cell.length_c   1.000
_cell.angle_alpha   90.00
_cell.angle_beta   90.00
_cell.angle_gamma   90.00
#
_symmetry.space_group_name_H-M   'P 1'
#
loop_
_entity.id
_entity.type
_entity.pdbx_description
1 polymer ?
#
loop_
_entity_poly.entity_id
_entity_poly.type
_entity_poly.pdbx_seq_one_letter_code
_entity_poly.pdbx_strand_id
1 'polypeptide(L)' 'MTLALDGGGTLTAVITNESVGALQLEAGRRAIALFKASSVILAVTG' A
#
# COMPACT_ATOMS: atom_id res chain seq x y z
N MET A 1 1.47 2.20 7.24
CA MET A 1 2.27 2.86 6.19
C MET A 1 1.33 3.32 5.09
N THR A 2 1.57 4.50 4.50
CA THR A 2 0.72 5.04 3.43
C THR A 2 1.56 5.36 2.20
N LEU A 3 1.06 4.96 1.02
CA LEU A 3 1.67 5.20 -0.28
C LEU A 3 0.81 6.19 -1.07
N ALA A 4 1.46 7.15 -1.71
CA ALA A 4 0.85 7.90 -2.81
C ALA A 4 0.92 7.05 -4.08
N LEU A 5 -0.20 6.90 -4.77
CA LEU A 5 -0.27 6.15 -6.03
C LEU A 5 -0.13 7.10 -7.21
N ASP A 6 0.48 6.61 -8.30
CA ASP A 6 0.76 7.43 -9.48
C ASP A 6 -0.50 7.95 -10.17
N GLY A 7 -1.60 7.18 -10.13
CA GLY A 7 -2.91 7.58 -10.64
C GLY A 7 -3.69 8.53 -9.73
N GLY A 8 -3.08 9.01 -8.65
CA GLY A 8 -3.75 9.75 -7.59
C GLY A 8 -4.35 8.82 -6.53
N GLY A 9 -4.73 9.43 -5.40
CA GLY A 9 -5.19 8.71 -4.21
C GLY A 9 -4.06 8.15 -3.36
N THR A 10 -4.45 7.51 -2.26
CA THR A 10 -3.52 6.92 -1.31
C THR A 10 -3.93 5.49 -0.97
N LEU A 11 -2.94 4.65 -0.69
CA LEU A 11 -3.16 3.30 -0.16
C LEU A 11 -2.49 3.18 1.19
N THR A 12 -3.24 2.74 2.20
CA THR A 12 -2.69 2.44 3.52
C THR A 12 -2.56 0.93 3.69
N ALA A 13 -1.36 0.48 4.04
CA ALA A 13 -1.07 -0.89 4.40
C ALA A 13 -0.65 -0.98 5.88
N VAL A 14 -1.12 -2.03 6.54
CA VAL A 14 -0.66 -2.42 7.88
C VAL A 14 0.33 -3.57 7.67
N ILE A 15 1.57 -3.37 8.09
CA ILE A 15 2.67 -4.34 8.00
C ILE A 15 3.43 -4.34 9.32
N THR A 16 4.31 -5.32 9.52
CA THR A 16 5.17 -5.38 10.71
C THR A 16 6.29 -4.35 10.60
N ASN A 17 6.78 -3.88 11.76
CA ASN A 17 7.94 -2.98 11.82
C ASN A 17 9.22 -3.64 11.28
N GLU A 18 9.33 -4.97 11.41
CA GLU A 18 10.44 -5.73 10.81
C GLU A 18 10.45 -5.59 9.28
N SER A 19 9.29 -5.72 8.62
CA SER A 19 9.19 -5.54 7.17
C SER A 19 9.55 -4.13 6.72
N VAL A 20 9.24 -3.10 7.52
CA VAL A 20 9.68 -1.72 7.24
C VAL A 20 11.20 -1.63 7.16
N GLY A 21 11.90 -2.24 8.13
CA GLY A 21 13.37 -2.28 8.14
C GLY A 21 13.96 -3.13 7.02
N ALA A 22 13.46 -4.36 6.84
CA ALA A 22 13.97 -5.30 5.85
C ALA A 22 13.82 -4.78 4.41
N LEU A 23 12.73 -4.08 4.12
CA LEU A 23 12.46 -3.46 2.81
C LEU A 23 13.00 -2.03 2.72
N GLN A 24 13.58 -1.50 3.80
CA GLN A 24 14.15 -0.16 3.90
C GLN A 24 13.15 0.93 3.44
N LEU A 25 11.91 0.83 3.94
CA LEU A 25 10.82 1.73 3.55
C LEU A 25 10.97 3.05 4.29
N GLU A 26 11.03 4.13 3.52
CA GLU A 26 11.26 5.48 4.00
C GLU A 26 10.42 6.48 3.20
N ALA A 27 10.12 7.63 3.79
CA ALA A 27 9.35 8.66 3.12
C ALA A 27 10.09 9.15 1.86
N GLY A 28 9.34 9.33 0.75
CA GLY A 28 9.91 9.73 -0.54
C GLY A 28 10.52 8.60 -1.35
N ARG A 29 10.74 7.40 -0.78
CA ARG A 29 11.21 6.23 -1.52
C ARG A 29 10.07 5.61 -2.33
N ARG A 30 10.36 5.21 -3.57
CA ARG A 30 9.41 4.43 -4.39
C ARG A 30 9.23 3.02 -3.80
N ALA A 31 7.98 2.60 -3.76
CA ALA A 31 7.58 1.27 -3.32
C ALA A 31 6.38 0.79 -4.14
N ILE A 32 6.17 -0.52 -4.18
CA ILE A 32 5.05 -1.15 -4.86
C ILE A 32 4.06 -1.65 -3.80
N ALA A 33 2.79 -1.31 -3.98
CA ALA A 33 1.71 -1.94 -3.25
C ALA A 33 1.33 -3.26 -3.90
N LEU A 34 1.38 -4.36 -3.15
CA LEU A 34 0.95 -5.68 -3.61
C LEU A 34 -0.12 -6.22 -2.66
N PHE A 35 -1.25 -6.65 -3.20
CA PHE A 35 -2.31 -7.32 -2.45
C PHE A 35 -2.86 -8.47 -3.30
N LYS A 36 -3.40 -9.50 -2.63
CA LYS A 36 -4.02 -10.65 -3.30
C LYS A 36 -5.37 -10.24 -3.87
N ALA A 37 -5.65 -10.61 -5.12
CA ALA A 37 -6.92 -10.29 -5.79
C ALA A 37 -8.15 -10.80 -5.01
N SER A 38 -8.06 -11.96 -4.36
CA SER A 38 -9.15 -12.52 -3.57
C SER A 38 -9.44 -11.76 -2.26
N SER A 39 -8.68 -10.72 -1.94
CA SER A 39 -8.87 -9.87 -0.76
C SER A 39 -9.46 -8.50 -1.10
N VAL A 40 -9.97 -8.33 -2.33
CA VAL A 40 -10.59 -7.09 -2.80
C VAL A 40 -12.11 -7.21 -2.67
N ILE A 41 -12.74 -6.24 -2.01
CA ILE A 41 -14.19 -6.08 -1.98
C ILE A 41 -14.57 -5.01 -2.99
N LEU A 42 -15.50 -5.32 -3.89
CA LEU A 42 -16.04 -4.37 -4.86
C LEU A 42 -17.33 -3.76 -4.30
N ALA A 43 -17.43 -2.44 -4.34
CA ALA A 43 -18.64 -1.71 -4.03
C ALA A 43 -19.11 -0.95 -5.27
N VAL A 44 -20.42 -0.79 -5.42
CA VAL A 44 -21.01 0.05 -6.45
C VAL A 44 -21.44 1.37 -5.83
N THR A 45 -21.29 2.46 -6.58
CA THR A 45 -21.89 3.75 -6.25
C THR A 45 -23.31 3.75 -6.80
N GLY A 46 -24.30 3.93 -5.92
CA GLY A 46 -25.67 4.23 -6.33
C GLY A 46 -25.81 5.67 -6.85
#